data_AF-A0A846XTW9-F1
#
_entry.id   AF-A0A846XTW9-F1
#
_cell.length_a   1.000
_cell.length_b   1.000
_cell.length_c   1.000
_cell.angle_alpha   90.00
_cell.angle_beta   90.00
_cell.angle_gamma   90.00
#
_symmetry.space_group_name_H-M   'P 1'
#
loop_
_entity.id
_entity.type
_entity.pdbx_description
1 polymer ?
#
loop_
_entity_poly.entity_id
_entity_poly.type
_entity_poly.pdbx_seq_one_letter_code
_entity_poly.pdbx_strand_id
1 'polypeptide(L)' 'MTIICSACGWLAPTLLSEHGAVRYWRCVCGQWLVSEADAVTATPGNSDFAAVPTS' A
#
# COMPACT_ATOMS: atom_id res chain seq x y z
N MET A 1 -12.20 8.44 -7.25
CA MET A 1 -11.96 7.20 -6.48
C MET A 1 -11.31 7.56 -5.16
N THR A 2 -11.81 7.04 -4.05
CA THR A 2 -11.22 7.22 -2.72
C THR A 2 -10.59 5.89 -2.30
N ILE A 3 -9.26 5.85 -2.14
CA ILE A 3 -8.56 4.66 -1.66
C ILE A 3 -8.67 4.63 -0.13
N ILE A 4 -9.17 3.54 0.43
CA ILE A 4 -9.32 3.38 1.88
C ILE A 4 -8.25 2.41 2.37
N CYS A 5 -7.49 2.82 3.38
CA CYS A 5 -6.57 1.92 4.03
C CYS A 5 -7.34 0.87 4.86
N SER A 6 -7.29 -0.40 4.48
CA SER A 6 -7.96 -1.47 5.22
C SER A 6 -7.40 -1.71 6.62
N ALA A 7 -6.17 -1.26 6.91
CA ALA A 7 -5.55 -1.41 8.22
C ALA A 7 -6.01 -0.37 9.26
N CYS A 8 -6.26 0.88 8.85
CA CYS A 8 -6.58 1.96 9.79
C CYS A 8 -7.79 2.82 9.40
N GLY A 9 -8.46 2.50 8.29
CA GLY A 9 -9.64 3.22 7.80
C GLY A 9 -9.36 4.60 7.18
N TRP A 10 -8.09 5.00 7.03
CA TRP A 10 -7.75 6.33 6.49
C TRP A 10 -8.13 6.44 5.00
N LEU A 11 -8.85 7.51 4.65
CA LEU A 11 -9.50 7.69 3.36
C LEU A 11 -8.65 8.40 2.30
N ALA A 12 -7.46 8.91 2.67
CA ALA A 12 -6.58 9.63 1.76
C ALA A 12 -5.11 9.19 1.87
N PRO A 13 -4.77 7.93 1.52
CA PRO A 13 -3.39 7.54 1.29
C PRO A 13 -2.75 8.39 0.18
N THR A 14 -1.45 8.66 0.29
CA THR A 14 -0.71 9.47 -0.68
C THR A 14 -0.18 8.58 -1.80
N LEU A 15 -0.38 8.95 -3.06
CA LEU A 15 0.23 8.27 -4.20
C LEU A 15 1.73 8.56 -4.22
N LEU A 16 2.57 7.52 -4.29
CA LEU A 16 4.03 7.67 -4.30
C LEU A 16 4.67 7.29 -5.64
N SER A 17 4.13 6.28 -6.33
CA SER A 17 4.67 5.85 -7.63
C SER A 17 3.59 5.23 -8.52
N GLU A 18 3.83 5.30 -9.84
CA GLU A 18 2.97 4.77 -10.89
C GLU A 18 3.79 4.02 -11.94
N HIS A 19 3.36 2.78 -12.25
CA HIS A 19 3.97 1.91 -13.25
C HIS A 19 2.88 1.36 -14.18
N GLY A 20 2.59 2.09 -15.26
CA GLY A 20 1.49 1.76 -16.15
C GLY A 20 0.13 1.91 -15.45
N ALA A 21 -0.64 0.82 -15.36
CA ALA A 21 -1.93 0.83 -14.66
C ALA A 21 -1.82 0.62 -13.13
N VAL A 22 -0.61 0.32 -12.63
CA VAL A 22 -0.35 0.03 -11.23
C VAL A 22 0.04 1.30 -10.48
N ARG A 23 -0.65 1.57 -9.38
CA ARG A 23 -0.43 2.72 -8.50
C ARG A 23 -0.05 2.25 -7.10
N TYR A 24 1.03 2.81 -6.55
CA TYR A 24 1.53 2.51 -5.21
C TYR A 24 1.25 3.67 -4.27
N TRP A 25 0.53 3.40 -3.19
CA TRP A 25 0.10 4.39 -2.20
C TRP A 25 0.70 4.13 -0.83
N ARG A 26 0.90 5.20 -0.06
CA ARG A 26 1.39 5.15 1.32
C ARG A 26 0.33 5.72 2.26
N CYS A 27 -0.07 4.92 3.25
CA CYS A 27 -0.94 5.40 4.33
C CYS A 27 -0.10 6.02 5.46
N VAL A 28 -0.69 6.97 6.19
CA VAL A 28 -0.10 7.58 7.39
C VAL A 28 0.17 6.57 8.51
N CYS A 29 -0.51 5.42 8.52
CA CYS A 29 -0.25 4.33 9.47
C CYS A 29 0.98 3.47 9.10
N GLY A 30 1.66 3.78 7.98
CA GLY A 30 2.85 3.05 7.53
C GLY A 30 2.57 1.80 6.69
N GLN A 31 1.31 1.56 6.29
CA GLN A 31 0.97 0.51 5.32
C GLN A 31 1.12 1.00 3.86
N TRP A 32 1.51 0.07 2.99
CA TRP A 32 1.47 0.26 1.55
C TRP A 32 0.14 -0.25 0.99
N LEU A 33 -0.37 0.40 -0.06
CA LEU A 33 -1.51 -0.09 -0.83
C LEU A 33 -1.14 -0.11 -2.31
N VAL A 34 -1.65 -1.11 -3.03
CA VAL A 34 -1.49 -1.20 -4.48
C VAL A 34 -2.86 -1.22 -5.12
N SER A 35 -3.07 -0.35 -6.10
CA SER A 35 -4.29 -0.36 -6.92
C SER A 35 -3.95 -0.51 -8.39
N GLU A 36 -4.69 -1.32 -9.12
CA GLU A 36 -4.62 -1.44 -10.57
C GLU A 36 -5.97 -1.07 -11.19
N ALA A 37 -5.96 -0.29 -12.28
CA ALA A 37 -7.17 0.06 -13.02
C ALA A 37 -8.34 0.55 -12.12
N ASP A 38 -8.01 1.35 -11.11
CA ASP A 38 -8.95 1.91 -10.12
C ASP A 38 -9.62 0.89 -9.16
N ALA A 39 -9.06 -0.31 -9.03
CA ALA A 39 -9.41 -1.29 -7.99
C ALA A 39 -8.20 -1.56 -7.08
N VAL A 40 -8.40 -1.64 -5.76
CA VAL A 40 -7.34 -2.07 -4.82
C VAL A 40 -7.17 -3.58 -4.95
N THR A 41 -6.18 -4.00 -5.74
CA THR A 41 -5.95 -5.41 -6.05
C THR A 41 -5.19 -6.14 -4.94
N ALA A 42 -4.41 -5.41 -4.12
CA ALA A 42 -3.70 -5.98 -3.00
C ALA A 42 -3.39 -4.94 -1.91
N THR A 43 -3.60 -5.32 -0.65
CA THR A 43 -2.77 -4.79 0.44
C THR A 43 -1.53 -5.67 0.52
N PRO A 44 -0.32 -5.16 0.21
CA PRO A 44 0.88 -5.82 0.71
C PRO A 44 0.69 -5.96 2.22
N GLY A 45 0.84 -7.18 2.72
CA GLY A 45 0.90 -7.41 4.16
C GLY A 45 1.94 -6.48 4.77
N ASN A 46 1.82 -6.26 6.07
CA ASN A 46 2.89 -5.71 6.91
C ASN A 46 4.24 -6.04 6.28
N SER A 47 4.93 -5.02 5.79
CA SER A 47 6.30 -5.14 5.31
C SER A 47 7.18 -5.37 6.54
N ASP A 48 7.02 -6.52 7.18
CA ASP A 48 8.08 -7.18 7.93
C ASP A 48 9.10 -7.53 6.86
N PHE A 49 10.07 -6.63 6.66
CA PHE A 49 11.33 -7.05 6.09
C PHE A 49 11.77 -8.21 6.98
N ALA A 50 11.69 -9.44 6.46
CA ALA A 50 12.19 -10.59 7.18
C ALA A 50 13.63 -10.25 7.56
N ALA A 51 13.85 -9.97 8.86
CA ALA A 51 15.18 -9.73 9.36
C ALA A 51 15.98 -10.95 8.95
N VAL A 52 16.98 -10.78 8.09
CA VAL A 52 17.92 -11.85 7.77
C VAL A 52 18.47 -12.28 9.12
N PRO A 53 18.25 -13.53 9.58
CA PRO A 53 18.80 -13.95 10.85
C PRO A 53 20.32 -13.86 10.73
N THR A 54 20.93 -12.94 11.48
CA THR A 54 22.37 -12.91 11.66
C THR A 54 22.73 -14.14 12.50
N SER A 55 23.38 -15.11 11.85
CA SER A 55 23.96 -16.30 12.46
C SER A 55 24.92 -15.98 13.60
#